data_AF-A0A926RLX3-F1
#
_entry.id   AF-A0A926RLX3-F1
#
_cell.length_a   1.000
_cell.length_b   1.000
_cell.length_c   1.000
_cell.angle_alpha   90.00
_cell.angle_beta   90.00
_cell.angle_gamma   90.00
#
_symmetry.space_group_name_H-M   'P 1'
#
loop_
_entity.id
_entity.type
_entity.pdbx_description
1 polymer ?
#
loop_
_entity_poly.entity_id
_entity_poly.type
_entity_poly.pdbx_seq_one_letter_code
_entity_poly.pdbx_strand_id
1 'polypeptide(L)'
;MKLYRIKKSKIDNKGRGLYATRDIKEGTKIIEYKGKIITNKQVDVSDKYDNNKPIYLFTLNKRYTLDGDFPWNTAGLINHSCDPNSQYDGKGLKIWITSIKDIKKGEEFTCDYGFGYDEDYKQFPCKCGSKNCCGFIIREESRWRIHPKFAMRNKKKLINNSR
;
A
#
# COMPACT_ATOMS: atom_id res chain seq x y z
N MET A 1 -12.99 -3.24 -20.66
CA MET A 1 -11.76 -4.03 -20.38
C MET A 1 -11.27 -3.73 -18.97
N LYS A 2 -10.86 -4.74 -18.18
CA LYS A 2 -10.25 -4.49 -16.86
C LYS A 2 -8.94 -3.71 -17.01
N LEU A 3 -8.67 -2.78 -16.09
CA LEU A 3 -7.44 -1.98 -16.06
C LEU A 3 -6.20 -2.79 -15.65
N TYR A 4 -6.41 -3.98 -15.10
CA TYR A 4 -5.37 -4.81 -14.52
C TYR A 4 -5.45 -6.27 -15.00
N ARG A 5 -4.32 -6.97 -14.91
CA ARG A 5 -4.19 -8.43 -15.01
C ARG A 5 -3.22 -8.94 -13.94
N ILE A 6 -3.41 -10.17 -13.49
CA ILE A 6 -2.52 -10.82 -12.54
C ILE A 6 -1.31 -11.39 -13.31
N LYS A 7 -0.10 -11.19 -12.79
CA LYS A 7 1.12 -11.87 -13.26
C LYS A 7 2.02 -12.25 -12.09
N LYS A 8 3.06 -13.04 -12.39
CA LYS A 8 4.17 -13.28 -11.46
C LYS A 8 4.89 -11.97 -11.16
N SER A 9 5.13 -11.70 -9.88
CA SER A 9 5.89 -10.53 -9.39
C SER A 9 7.20 -10.97 -8.73
N LYS A 10 8.16 -10.05 -8.65
CA LYS A 10 9.45 -10.22 -7.96
C LYS A 10 9.52 -9.46 -6.62
N ILE A 11 8.50 -8.67 -6.26
CA ILE A 11 8.54 -7.72 -5.14
C ILE A 11 8.16 -8.35 -3.78
N ASP A 12 7.43 -9.46 -3.76
CA ASP A 12 7.08 -10.20 -2.54
C ASP A 12 7.13 -11.72 -2.74
N ASN A 13 7.36 -12.45 -1.64
CA ASN A 13 7.47 -13.92 -1.58
C ASN A 13 6.16 -14.65 -1.97
N LYS A 14 5.01 -13.98 -2.05
CA LYS A 14 3.76 -14.56 -2.58
C LYS A 14 3.73 -14.66 -4.11
N GLY A 15 4.73 -14.08 -4.79
CA GLY A 15 5.04 -14.33 -6.20
C GLY A 15 4.04 -13.79 -7.21
N ARG A 16 3.08 -12.92 -6.83
CA ARG A 16 2.05 -12.36 -7.73
C ARG A 16 1.90 -10.86 -7.54
N GLY A 17 1.45 -10.18 -8.60
CA GLY A 17 1.18 -8.74 -8.62
C GLY A 17 0.08 -8.38 -9.63
N LEU A 18 -0.48 -7.18 -9.50
CA LEU A 18 -1.39 -6.60 -10.49
C LEU A 18 -0.64 -5.71 -11.46
N TYR A 19 -0.87 -5.89 -12.75
CA TYR A 19 -0.17 -5.17 -13.83
C TYR A 19 -1.14 -4.46 -14.75
N ALA A 20 -0.78 -3.26 -15.20
CA ALA A 20 -1.57 -2.45 -16.11
C ALA A 20 -1.78 -3.16 -17.47
N THR A 21 -3.01 -3.15 -17.97
CA THR A 21 -3.38 -3.72 -19.27
C THR A 21 -3.27 -2.72 -20.43
N ARG A 22 -3.19 -1.44 -20.09
CA ARG A 22 -3.04 -0.28 -21.00
C ARG A 22 -2.35 0.86 -20.26
N ASP A 23 -2.02 1.93 -20.97
CA ASP A 23 -1.61 3.19 -20.35
C ASP A 23 -2.76 3.75 -19.49
N ILE A 24 -2.43 4.22 -18.30
CA ILE A 24 -3.35 4.72 -17.28
C ILE A 24 -2.88 6.11 -16.86
N LYS A 25 -3.80 7.08 -16.86
CA LYS A 25 -3.50 8.44 -16.43
C LYS A 25 -3.49 8.56 -14.92
N GLU A 26 -2.71 9.50 -14.39
CA GLU A 26 -2.78 9.92 -12.99
C GLU A 26 -4.24 10.20 -12.56
N GLY A 27 -4.58 9.89 -11.30
CA GLY A 27 -5.92 10.08 -10.74
C GLY A 27 -6.94 9.02 -11.17
N THR A 28 -6.55 8.03 -11.96
CA THR A 28 -7.44 6.94 -12.38
C THR A 28 -7.71 6.00 -11.21
N LYS A 29 -8.99 5.76 -10.93
CA LYS A 29 -9.47 4.73 -10.02
C LYS A 29 -9.33 3.34 -10.65
N ILE A 30 -8.45 2.51 -10.13
CA ILE A 30 -8.03 1.23 -10.72
C ILE A 30 -8.91 0.07 -10.26
N ILE A 31 -9.01 -0.14 -8.94
CA ILE A 31 -9.71 -1.27 -8.33
C ILE A 31 -10.12 -0.92 -6.90
N GLU A 32 -11.27 -1.43 -6.45
CA GLU A 32 -11.70 -1.33 -5.05
C GLU A 32 -10.91 -2.34 -4.20
N TYR A 33 -10.41 -1.88 -3.05
CA TYR A 33 -9.87 -2.76 -2.02
C TYR A 33 -11.01 -3.29 -1.18
N LYS A 34 -11.34 -4.57 -1.37
CA LYS A 34 -12.54 -5.20 -0.81
C LYS A 34 -12.22 -5.88 0.51
N GLY A 35 -13.18 -5.90 1.41
CA GLY A 35 -13.03 -6.52 2.71
C GLY A 35 -14.33 -6.59 3.49
N LYS A 36 -14.26 -7.16 4.68
CA LYS A 36 -15.34 -7.08 5.67
C LYS A 36 -15.10 -5.87 6.56
N ILE A 37 -16.16 -5.13 6.87
CA ILE A 37 -16.10 -4.05 7.83
C ILE A 37 -16.34 -4.65 9.21
N ILE A 38 -15.37 -4.47 10.10
CA ILE A 38 -15.40 -4.91 11.49
C ILE A 38 -15.21 -3.69 12.39
N THR A 39 -15.58 -3.83 13.66
CA THR A 39 -15.34 -2.77 14.65
C THR A 39 -13.88 -2.79 15.10
N ASN A 40 -13.36 -1.63 15.50
CA ASN A 40 -11.99 -1.53 16.04
C ASN A 40 -11.83 -2.43 17.28
N LYS A 41 -12.86 -2.51 18.14
CA LYS A 41 -12.87 -3.43 19.29
C LYS A 41 -12.69 -4.91 18.88
N GLN A 42 -13.25 -5.34 17.75
CA GLN A 42 -13.05 -6.70 17.25
C GLN A 42 -11.63 -6.94 16.75
N VAL A 43 -10.95 -5.89 16.28
CA VAL A 43 -9.53 -5.97 15.92
C VAL A 43 -8.70 -6.16 17.18
N ASP A 44 -8.91 -5.31 18.18
CA ASP A 44 -8.09 -5.26 19.41
C ASP A 44 -8.11 -6.57 20.22
N VAL A 45 -9.20 -7.33 20.17
CA VAL A 45 -9.38 -8.57 20.95
C VAL A 45 -9.12 -9.86 20.16
N SER A 46 -8.71 -9.75 18.89
CA SER A 46 -8.58 -10.91 18.01
C SER A 46 -7.14 -11.28 17.72
N ASP A 47 -6.79 -12.54 18.02
CA ASP A 47 -5.49 -13.16 17.69
C ASP A 47 -5.20 -13.23 16.18
N LYS A 48 -6.20 -12.93 15.34
CA LYS A 48 -6.01 -12.84 13.88
C LYS A 48 -5.07 -11.68 13.52
N TYR A 49 -5.16 -10.56 14.23
CA TYR A 49 -4.55 -9.29 13.83
C TYR A 49 -3.28 -8.93 14.63
N ASP A 50 -2.64 -9.93 15.23
CA ASP A 50 -1.34 -9.76 15.87
C ASP A 50 -0.27 -9.31 14.85
N ASN A 51 0.66 -8.46 15.30
CA ASN A 51 1.71 -7.80 14.51
C ASN A 51 2.69 -8.77 13.83
N ASN A 52 2.68 -10.04 14.25
CA ASN A 52 3.49 -11.11 13.67
C ASN A 52 3.01 -11.57 12.27
N LYS A 53 1.88 -11.08 11.76
CA LYS A 53 1.32 -11.46 10.45
C LYS A 53 1.20 -10.26 9.51
N PRO A 54 1.28 -10.45 8.18
CA PRO A 54 0.97 -9.38 7.23
C PRO A 54 -0.48 -8.90 7.45
N ILE A 55 -0.63 -7.66 7.91
CA ILE A 55 -1.93 -7.11 8.28
C ILE A 55 -2.57 -6.42 7.06
N TYR A 56 -3.73 -6.92 6.64
CA TYR A 56 -4.56 -6.35 5.56
C TYR A 56 -5.66 -5.42 6.10
N LEU A 57 -5.35 -4.67 7.16
CA LEU A 57 -6.30 -3.81 7.85
C LEU A 57 -6.18 -2.37 7.36
N PHE A 58 -7.34 -1.73 7.21
CA PHE A 58 -7.43 -0.29 7.02
C PHE A 58 -8.42 0.31 8.00
N THR A 59 -7.92 1.14 8.92
CA THR A 59 -8.78 1.92 9.80
C THR A 59 -9.57 2.93 8.97
N LEU A 60 -10.89 2.77 8.93
CA LEU A 60 -11.78 3.63 8.14
C LEU A 60 -12.18 4.88 8.93
N ASN A 61 -12.45 4.71 10.23
CA ASN A 61 -12.81 5.78 11.16
C ASN A 61 -12.64 5.30 12.61
N LYS A 62 -13.08 6.13 13.57
CA LYS A 62 -13.00 5.84 15.02
C LYS A 62 -13.70 4.56 15.46
N ARG A 63 -14.64 4.03 14.66
CA ARG A 63 -15.45 2.85 15.00
C ARG A 63 -15.11 1.63 14.17
N TYR A 64 -14.75 1.81 12.91
CA TYR A 64 -14.67 0.74 11.92
C TYR A 64 -13.30 0.61 11.27
N THR A 65 -12.96 -0.63 10.99
CA THR A 65 -11.79 -1.07 10.23
C THR A 65 -12.25 -2.02 9.12
N LEU A 66 -11.62 -1.92 7.96
CA LEU A 66 -11.80 -2.87 6.86
C LEU A 66 -10.74 -3.97 6.98
N ASP A 67 -11.18 -5.22 7.06
CA ASP A 67 -10.35 -6.42 6.96
C ASP A 67 -10.35 -6.93 5.52
N GLY A 68 -9.19 -6.82 4.86
CA GLY A 68 -8.98 -7.20 3.47
C GLY A 68 -8.41 -8.60 3.25
N ASP A 69 -8.18 -9.38 4.31
CA ASP A 69 -7.54 -10.69 4.25
C ASP A 69 -8.51 -11.78 3.73
N PHE A 70 -8.91 -11.64 2.48
CA PHE A 70 -9.87 -12.51 1.83
C PHE A 70 -9.49 -12.84 0.38
N PRO A 71 -9.71 -14.09 -0.11
CA PRO A 71 -9.34 -14.49 -1.47
C PRO A 71 -10.01 -13.69 -2.60
N TRP A 72 -11.19 -13.10 -2.34
CA TRP A 72 -11.91 -12.27 -3.30
C TRP A 72 -11.43 -10.81 -3.34
N ASN A 73 -10.50 -10.41 -2.46
CA ASN A 73 -9.86 -9.11 -2.50
C ASN A 73 -8.66 -9.13 -3.47
N THR A 74 -8.93 -9.02 -4.77
CA THR A 74 -7.87 -8.99 -5.80
C THR A 74 -6.88 -7.83 -5.58
N ALA A 75 -7.31 -6.71 -4.99
CA ALA A 75 -6.43 -5.58 -4.68
C ALA A 75 -5.38 -5.92 -3.61
N GLY A 76 -5.59 -6.96 -2.81
CA GLY A 76 -4.60 -7.49 -1.86
C GLY A 76 -3.36 -8.10 -2.51
N LEU A 77 -3.35 -8.26 -3.85
CA LEU A 77 -2.17 -8.67 -4.62
C LEU A 77 -1.25 -7.50 -5.01
N ILE A 78 -1.63 -6.25 -4.71
CA ILE A 78 -0.79 -5.08 -5.01
C ILE A 78 0.38 -5.05 -4.03
N ASN A 79 1.59 -4.96 -4.59
CA ASN A 79 2.82 -5.04 -3.81
C ASN A 79 3.28 -3.69 -3.26
N HIS A 80 4.16 -3.75 -2.26
CA HIS A 80 4.79 -2.57 -1.70
C HIS A 80 5.84 -1.98 -2.65
N SER A 81 5.91 -0.65 -2.73
CA SER A 81 7.10 0.05 -3.23
C SER A 81 7.43 1.27 -2.39
N CYS A 82 8.73 1.53 -2.18
CA CYS A 82 9.20 2.79 -1.59
C CYS A 82 9.09 3.99 -2.56
N ASP A 83 8.78 3.74 -3.83
CA ASP A 83 8.46 4.74 -4.86
C ASP A 83 7.23 4.24 -5.65
N PRO A 84 6.04 4.27 -5.04
CA PRO A 84 4.84 3.67 -5.61
C PRO A 84 4.31 4.46 -6.80
N ASN A 85 3.45 3.84 -7.59
CA ASN A 85 2.70 4.49 -8.67
C ASN A 85 1.19 4.56 -8.42
N SER A 86 0.73 3.93 -7.34
CA SER A 86 -0.64 3.95 -6.89
C SER A 86 -0.70 4.22 -5.39
N GLN A 87 -1.88 4.61 -4.89
CA GLN A 87 -2.13 4.82 -3.47
C GLN A 87 -3.49 4.26 -3.06
N TYR A 88 -3.66 4.05 -1.76
CA TYR A 88 -4.95 3.81 -1.15
C TYR A 88 -5.68 5.16 -0.97
N ASP A 89 -6.88 5.27 -1.52
CA ASP A 89 -7.75 6.44 -1.48
C ASP A 89 -9.07 6.05 -0.79
N GLY A 90 -9.19 6.46 0.48
CA GLY A 90 -10.35 6.17 1.33
C GLY A 90 -11.45 7.21 1.17
N LYS A 91 -12.67 6.79 0.82
CA LYS A 91 -13.86 7.64 0.81
C LYS A 91 -15.03 6.95 1.52
N GLY A 92 -15.36 7.46 2.71
CA GLY A 92 -16.37 6.85 3.57
C GLY A 92 -15.92 5.48 4.06
N LEU A 93 -16.69 4.43 3.74
CA LEU A 93 -16.40 3.05 4.13
C LEU A 93 -15.72 2.23 3.01
N LYS A 94 -15.28 2.89 1.93
CA LYS A 94 -14.66 2.24 0.78
C LYS A 94 -13.24 2.73 0.59
N ILE A 95 -12.40 1.83 0.11
CA ILE A 95 -11.00 2.12 -0.23
C ILE A 95 -10.81 1.77 -1.69
N TRP A 96 -10.27 2.73 -2.43
CA TRP A 96 -9.92 2.56 -3.83
C TRP A 96 -8.41 2.59 -3.99
N ILE A 97 -7.92 1.86 -4.97
CA ILE A 97 -6.56 2.05 -5.47
C ILE A 97 -6.62 3.04 -6.61
N THR A 98 -5.90 4.14 -6.49
CA THR A 98 -5.87 5.23 -7.46
C THR A 98 -4.44 5.49 -7.90
N SER A 99 -4.21 5.74 -9.19
CA SER A 99 -2.89 6.11 -9.71
C SER A 99 -2.47 7.50 -9.23
N ILE A 100 -1.19 7.66 -8.87
CA ILE A 100 -0.60 8.95 -8.43
C ILE A 100 0.42 9.51 -9.43
N LYS A 101 0.56 8.84 -10.56
CA LYS A 101 1.32 9.24 -11.74
C LYS A 101 0.79 8.48 -12.95
N ASP A 102 1.17 8.88 -14.15
CA ASP A 102 0.92 8.07 -15.36
C ASP A 102 1.60 6.70 -15.21
N ILE A 103 0.87 5.63 -15.57
CA ILE A 103 1.32 4.23 -15.49
C ILE A 103 1.28 3.65 -16.90
N LYS A 104 2.40 3.10 -17.37
CA LYS A 104 2.50 2.51 -18.70
C LYS A 104 1.94 1.10 -18.74
N LYS A 105 1.42 0.70 -19.90
CA LYS A 105 0.98 -0.68 -20.16
C LYS A 105 2.09 -1.66 -19.75
N GLY A 106 1.73 -2.61 -18.88
CA GLY A 106 2.64 -3.66 -18.43
C GLY A 106 3.45 -3.32 -17.18
N GLU A 107 3.35 -2.12 -16.62
CA GLU A 107 3.90 -1.80 -15.30
C GLU A 107 3.08 -2.45 -14.18
N GLU A 108 3.74 -2.77 -13.06
CA GLU A 108 3.10 -3.28 -11.86
C GLU A 108 2.50 -2.14 -11.05
N PHE A 109 1.25 -2.29 -10.61
CA PHE A 109 0.68 -1.40 -9.60
C PHE A 109 1.35 -1.68 -8.26
N THR A 110 1.87 -0.62 -7.63
CA THR A 110 2.48 -0.69 -6.31
C THR A 110 1.99 0.45 -5.43
N CYS A 111 1.86 0.17 -4.14
CA CYS A 111 1.44 1.13 -3.12
C CYS A 111 2.48 1.22 -1.99
N ASP A 112 2.46 2.31 -1.24
CA ASP A 112 3.04 2.31 0.09
C ASP A 112 2.10 1.57 1.04
N TYR A 113 2.58 0.55 1.75
CA TYR A 113 1.74 -0.23 2.67
C TYR A 113 1.39 0.53 3.95
N GLY A 114 2.10 1.63 4.25
CA GLY A 114 1.77 2.44 5.43
C GLY A 114 2.25 1.84 6.76
N PHE A 115 3.14 0.84 6.72
CA PHE A 115 3.65 0.19 7.93
C PHE A 115 4.37 1.20 8.85
N GLY A 116 4.16 1.03 10.15
CA GLY A 116 4.75 1.86 11.19
C GLY A 116 6.28 1.73 11.25
N TYR A 117 6.89 2.63 11.99
CA TYR A 117 8.25 2.45 12.49
C TYR A 117 8.13 2.04 13.96
N ASP A 118 7.96 0.74 14.18
CA ASP A 118 7.90 0.08 15.50
C ASP A 118 9.18 -0.72 15.74
N GLU A 119 9.32 -1.41 16.88
CA GLU A 119 10.52 -2.18 17.21
C GLU A 119 10.75 -3.36 16.23
N ASP A 120 9.69 -3.83 15.58
CA ASP A 120 9.66 -4.99 14.70
C ASP A 120 9.83 -4.66 13.22
N TYR A 121 10.02 -3.39 12.84
CA TYR A 121 10.11 -2.97 11.43
C TYR A 121 11.15 -3.78 10.62
N LYS A 122 12.21 -4.25 11.29
CA LYS A 122 13.30 -5.03 10.67
C LYS A 122 12.84 -6.41 10.18
N GLN A 123 11.73 -6.93 10.70
CA GLN A 123 11.13 -8.18 10.26
C GLN A 123 10.52 -8.08 8.84
N PHE A 124 10.35 -6.87 8.31
CA PHE A 124 9.72 -6.62 7.02
C PHE A 124 10.72 -6.03 5.99
N PRO A 125 11.68 -6.82 5.46
CA PRO A 125 12.61 -6.35 4.44
C PRO A 125 11.87 -6.04 3.13
N CYS A 126 12.21 -4.92 2.51
CA CYS A 126 11.61 -4.48 1.26
C CYS A 126 12.39 -5.00 0.04
N LYS A 127 11.67 -5.61 -0.92
CA LYS A 127 12.23 -6.12 -2.18
C LYS A 127 11.68 -5.38 -3.41
N CYS A 128 11.22 -4.14 -3.26
CA CYS A 128 10.57 -3.39 -4.35
C CYS A 128 11.47 -3.04 -5.54
N GLY A 129 12.79 -3.10 -5.38
CA GLY A 129 13.76 -2.80 -6.44
C GLY A 129 13.86 -1.32 -6.84
N SER A 130 13.15 -0.41 -6.16
CA SER A 130 13.27 1.03 -6.41
C SER A 130 14.67 1.55 -6.07
N LYS A 131 15.20 2.46 -6.88
CA LYS A 131 16.44 3.22 -6.58
C LYS A 131 16.34 4.01 -5.27
N ASN A 132 15.11 4.36 -4.88
CA ASN A 132 14.80 5.08 -3.64
C ASN A 132 14.30 4.14 -2.52
N CYS A 133 14.62 2.86 -2.58
CA CYS A 133 14.27 1.92 -1.51
C CYS A 133 15.01 2.26 -0.21
N CYS A 134 14.30 2.21 0.92
CA CYS A 134 14.89 2.39 2.25
C CYS A 134 15.30 1.05 2.91
N GLY A 135 15.08 -0.09 2.23
CA GLY A 135 15.46 -1.42 2.70
C GLY A 135 14.37 -2.17 3.48
N PHE A 136 13.36 -1.45 4.01
CA PHE A 136 12.29 -2.02 4.83
C PHE A 136 10.91 -1.53 4.38
N ILE A 137 9.87 -2.31 4.63
CA ILE A 137 8.49 -1.92 4.37
C ILE A 137 8.06 -0.97 5.48
N ILE A 138 8.24 0.33 5.25
CA ILE A 138 7.90 1.40 6.18
C ILE A 138 7.26 2.53 5.38
N ARG A 139 6.24 3.15 5.97
CA ARG A 139 5.56 4.32 5.43
C ARG A 139 6.53 5.45 5.11
N GLU A 140 6.28 6.14 4.00
CA GLU A 140 7.09 7.25 3.51
C GLU A 140 7.48 8.25 4.59
N GLU A 141 6.54 8.64 5.46
CA GLU A 141 6.72 9.68 6.48
C GLU A 141 7.76 9.29 7.54
N SER A 142 8.10 8.01 7.68
CA SER A 142 9.04 7.50 8.69
C SER A 142 10.40 7.10 8.11
N ARG A 143 10.59 7.11 6.78
CA ARG A 143 11.83 6.66 6.14
C ARG A 143 13.07 7.49 6.48
N TRP A 144 12.89 8.76 6.89
CA TRP A 144 13.98 9.61 7.37
C TRP A 144 14.66 9.07 8.63
N ARG A 145 13.96 8.24 9.42
CA ARG A 145 14.50 7.55 10.59
C ARG A 145 15.46 6.42 10.22
N ILE A 146 15.36 5.91 8.99
CA ILE A 146 16.26 4.86 8.47
C ILE A 146 17.51 5.47 7.87
N HIS A 147 17.37 6.54 7.07
CA HIS A 147 18.51 7.20 6.46
C HIS A 147 18.23 8.69 6.19
N PRO A 148 19.18 9.59 6.50
CA PRO A 148 19.04 11.04 6.28
C PRO A 148 18.64 11.48 4.86
N LYS A 149 18.97 10.70 3.82
CA LYS A 149 18.63 11.00 2.42
C LYS A 149 17.12 11.15 2.19
N PHE A 150 16.29 10.58 3.06
CA PHE A 150 14.83 10.66 2.99
C PHE A 150 14.23 11.88 3.71
N ALA A 151 15.02 12.64 4.50
CA ALA A 151 14.52 13.79 5.26
C ALA A 151 13.98 14.91 4.36
N MET A 152 14.59 15.14 3.19
CA MET A 152 14.20 16.22 2.27
C MET A 152 12.91 15.94 1.50
N ARG A 153 12.50 14.67 1.35
CA ARG A 153 11.34 14.29 0.53
C ARG A 153 10.01 14.69 1.18
N ASN A 154 9.95 14.60 2.52
CA ASN A 154 8.78 15.04 3.29
C ASN A 154 8.58 16.56 3.24
N LYS A 155 9.66 17.35 3.15
CA LYS A 155 9.59 18.82 3.10
C LYS A 155 8.93 19.32 1.81
N LYS A 156 9.24 18.73 0.65
CA LYS A 156 8.61 19.08 -0.64
C LYS A 156 7.10 18.75 -0.68
N LYS A 157 6.67 17.65 -0.07
CA LYS A 157 5.27 17.21 -0.07
C LYS A 157 4.39 18.08 0.85
N LEU A 158 4.90 18.43 2.03
CA LEU A 158 4.23 19.38 2.95
C LEU A 158 4.03 20.75 2.30
N ILE A 159 5.04 21.26 1.58
CA ILE A 159 4.93 22.54 0.85
C ILE A 159 3.87 22.46 -0.27
N ASN A 160 3.77 21.33 -0.98
CA ASN A 160 2.81 21.16 -2.06
C ASN A 160 1.36 20.95 -1.58
N ASN A 161 1.14 20.35 -0.40
CA ASN A 161 -0.19 20.16 0.19
C ASN A 161 -0.70 21.38 0.98
N SER A 162 0.09 22.45 1.08
CA SER A 162 -0.25 23.70 1.79
C SER A 162 -0.66 24.83 0.82
N ARG A 163 -0.85 24.51 -0.46
CA ARG A 163 -1.35 25.40 -1.53
C ARG A 163 -2.64 24.84 -2.09
#